data_AF-A0A660Q2Q1-F1
#
_entry.id   AF-A0A660Q2Q1-F1
#
_cell.length_a   1.000
_cell.length_b   1.000
_cell.length_c   1.000
_cell.angle_alpha   90.00
_cell.angle_beta   90.00
_cell.angle_gamma   90.00
#
_symmetry.space_group_name_H-M   'P 1'
#
loop_
_entity.id
_entity.type
_entity.pdbx_description
1 polymer ?
#
loop_
_entity_poly.entity_id
_entity_poly.type
_entity_poly.pdbx_seq_one_letter_code
_entity_poly.pdbx_strand_id
1 'polypeptide(L)'
;RISIAFTRAIIKSILEGTLKNADYWKDDIFGLDIPGECPGVPADILNPASGWTDKDKYATGARKLAEMFENVYLDFKKDDKTEKEMDLT
;
A
#
# COMPACT_ATOMS: atom_id res chain seq x y z
N ARG A 1 -7.68 14.01 2.55
CA ARG A 1 -8.37 13.20 1.52
C ARG A 1 -7.65 13.41 0.20
N ILE A 2 -7.30 12.34 -0.52
CA ILE A 2 -6.66 12.46 -1.84
C ILE A 2 -7.69 12.98 -2.85
N SER A 3 -7.28 13.91 -3.72
CA SER A 3 -8.15 14.44 -4.78
C SER A 3 -8.46 13.36 -5.81
N ILE A 4 -9.73 13.28 -6.24
CA ILE A 4 -10.17 12.35 -7.29
C ILE A 4 -9.44 12.59 -8.62
N ALA A 5 -9.01 13.83 -8.89
CA ALA A 5 -8.24 14.17 -10.08
C ALA A 5 -6.89 13.42 -10.09
N PHE A 6 -6.20 13.35 -8.94
CA PHE A 6 -4.93 12.63 -8.82
C PHE A 6 -5.14 11.13 -8.95
N THR A 7 -6.17 10.56 -8.33
CA THR A 7 -6.50 9.14 -8.50
C THR A 7 -6.73 8.79 -9.98
N ARG A 8 -7.45 9.64 -10.73
CA ARG A 8 -7.65 9.44 -12.17
C ARG A 8 -6.36 9.54 -12.98
N ALA A 9 -5.46 10.46 -12.63
CA ALA A 9 -4.15 10.58 -13.27
C ALA A 9 -3.25 9.35 -13.03
N ILE A 10 -3.28 8.79 -11.81
CA ILE A 10 -2.57 7.54 -11.49
C ILE A 10 -3.12 6.39 -12.35
N ILE A 11 -4.44 6.20 -12.37
CA ILE A 11 -5.08 5.14 -13.16
C ILE A 11 -4.74 5.30 -14.64
N LYS A 12 -4.82 6.51 -15.18
CA LYS A 12 -4.44 6.79 -16.57
C LYS A 12 -3.00 6.37 -16.85
N SER A 13 -2.07 6.73 -15.97
CA SER A 13 -0.64 6.38 -16.10
C SER A 13 -0.40 4.87 -16.04
N ILE A 14 -1.16 4.14 -15.21
CA ILE A 14 -1.15 2.67 -15.18
C ILE A 14 -1.60 2.09 -16.53
N LEU A 15 -2.71 2.58 -17.07
CA LEU A 15 -3.30 2.08 -18.32
C LEU A 15 -2.45 2.41 -19.55
N GLU A 16 -1.82 3.59 -19.57
CA GLU A 16 -0.90 4.01 -20.64
C GLU A 16 0.46 3.31 -20.52
N GLY A 17 0.74 2.64 -19.41
CA GLY A 17 2.00 1.94 -19.16
C GLY A 17 3.18 2.88 -18.89
N THR A 18 2.93 4.17 -18.65
CA THR A 18 3.99 5.16 -18.35
C THR A 18 4.75 4.81 -17.08
N LEU A 19 4.08 4.18 -16.11
CA LEU A 19 4.69 3.73 -14.86
C LEU A 19 5.60 2.50 -15.03
N LYS A 20 5.52 1.76 -16.14
CA LYS A 20 6.34 0.54 -16.32
C LYS A 20 7.85 0.79 -16.29
N ASN A 21 8.26 1.99 -16.71
CA ASN A 21 9.67 2.40 -16.79
C ASN A 21 10.02 3.49 -15.78
N ALA A 22 9.12 3.80 -14.84
CA ALA A 22 9.40 4.78 -13.80
C ALA A 22 10.41 4.22 -12.80
N ASP A 23 11.15 5.10 -12.12
CA ASP A 23 11.94 4.70 -10.96
C ASP A 23 11.02 4.42 -9.78
N TYR A 24 11.34 3.39 -9.00
CA TYR A 24 10.57 2.99 -7.83
C TYR A 24 11.46 3.00 -6.58
N TRP A 25 10.86 3.37 -5.46
CA TRP A 25 11.43 3.18 -4.14
C TRP A 25 10.56 2.23 -3.35
N LYS A 26 11.18 1.48 -2.44
CA LYS A 26 10.48 0.50 -1.60
C LYS A 26 10.10 1.14 -0.28
N ASP A 27 8.84 1.00 0.12
CA ASP A 27 8.36 1.42 1.43
C ASP A 27 8.95 0.54 2.53
N ASP A 28 9.46 1.16 3.60
CA ASP A 28 10.18 0.45 4.68
C ASP A 28 9.26 -0.41 5.57
N ILE A 29 7.95 -0.14 5.57
CA ILE A 29 7.00 -0.78 6.50
C ILE A 29 6.25 -1.91 5.80
N PHE A 30 5.67 -1.64 4.64
CA PHE A 30 4.87 -2.58 3.86
C PHE A 30 5.66 -3.23 2.72
N GLY A 31 6.85 -2.73 2.39
CA GLY A 31 7.67 -3.29 1.29
C GLY A 31 7.12 -3.03 -0.11
N LEU A 32 6.17 -2.09 -0.24
CA LEU A 32 5.51 -1.75 -1.51
C LEU A 32 6.46 -0.97 -2.42
N ASP A 33 6.41 -1.25 -3.72
CA ASP A 33 7.13 -0.46 -4.72
C ASP A 33 6.29 0.76 -5.10
N ILE A 34 6.76 1.94 -4.71
CA ILE A 34 6.10 3.22 -4.94
C ILE A 34 6.84 3.95 -6.06
N PRO A 35 6.14 4.42 -7.12
CA PRO A 35 6.78 5.16 -8.19
C PRO A 35 7.29 6.50 -7.65
N GLY A 36 8.53 6.86 -7.99
CA GLY A 36 9.13 8.14 -7.65
C GLY A 36 8.44 9.32 -8.34
N GLU A 37 7.86 9.06 -9.52
CA GLU A 37 7.12 10.05 -10.28
C GLU A 37 5.89 9.46 -11.00
N CYS A 38 4.87 10.30 -11.20
CA CYS A 38 3.68 9.96 -11.98
C CYS A 38 3.19 11.23 -12.69
N PRO A 39 3.03 11.22 -14.03
CA PRO A 39 2.54 12.37 -14.77
C PRO A 39 1.21 12.92 -14.22
N GLY A 40 1.17 14.23 -13.96
CA GLY A 40 -0.03 14.90 -13.46
C GLY A 40 -0.32 14.68 -11.96
N VAL A 41 0.61 14.10 -11.21
CA VAL A 41 0.49 13.88 -9.76
C VAL A 41 1.71 14.49 -9.05
N PRO A 42 1.53 15.38 -8.07
CA PRO A 42 2.64 15.90 -7.29
C PRO A 42 3.36 14.79 -6.49
N ALA A 43 4.69 14.86 -6.40
CA ALA A 43 5.50 13.86 -5.68
C ALA A 43 5.08 13.69 -4.20
N ASP A 44 4.65 14.78 -3.55
CA ASP A 44 4.16 14.75 -2.17
C ASP A 44 2.88 13.92 -1.99
N ILE A 45 2.13 13.67 -3.06
CA ILE A 45 0.95 12.79 -3.02
C ILE A 45 1.38 11.32 -3.17
N LEU A 46 2.50 11.06 -3.84
CA LEU A 46 3.04 9.70 -4.02
C LEU A 46 3.68 9.19 -2.73
N ASN A 47 4.28 10.08 -1.93
CA ASN A 47 4.79 9.73 -0.61
C ASN A 47 3.71 9.93 0.48
N PRO A 48 3.12 8.87 1.05
CA PRO A 48 2.07 8.98 2.06
C PRO A 48 2.53 9.70 3.35
N ALA A 49 3.83 9.64 3.68
CA ALA A 49 4.38 10.35 4.82
C ALA A 49 4.36 11.87 4.63
N SER A 50 4.45 12.38 3.39
CA SER A 50 4.48 13.82 3.08
C SER A 50 3.25 14.58 3.56
N GLY A 51 2.09 13.91 3.68
CA GLY A 51 0.88 14.51 4.23
C GLY A 51 0.87 14.71 5.76
N TRP A 52 1.87 14.18 6.48
CA TRP A 52 1.96 14.25 7.93
C TRP A 52 2.99 15.29 8.37
N THR A 53 2.57 16.19 9.26
CA THR A 53 3.47 17.15 9.92
C THR A 53 4.50 16.43 10.80
N ASP A 54 4.08 15.35 11.45
CA ASP A 54 4.89 14.55 12.37
C ASP A 54 5.12 13.16 11.77
N LYS A 55 6.36 12.91 11.34
CA LYS A 55 6.75 11.66 10.66
C LYS A 55 6.78 10.47 11.62
N ASP A 56 7.05 10.70 12.90
CA ASP A 56 7.08 9.64 13.91
C ASP A 56 5.67 9.13 14.19
N LYS A 57 4.67 10.03 14.20
CA LYS A 57 3.26 9.64 14.28
C LYS A 57 2.80 8.84 13.07
N TYR A 58 3.23 9.23 11.87
CA TYR A 58 2.97 8.45 10.66
C TYR A 58 3.56 7.04 10.79
N ALA A 59 4.85 6.94 11.11
CA ALA A 59 5.54 5.65 11.24
C ALA A 59 4.89 4.76 12.31
N THR A 60 4.48 5.33 13.44
CA THR A 60 3.75 4.61 14.50
C THR A 60 2.40 4.09 14.00
N GLY A 61 1.62 4.92 13.30
CA GLY A 61 0.34 4.51 12.74
C GLY A 61 0.47 3.44 11.65
N ALA A 62 1.47 3.57 10.78
CA ALA A 62 1.75 2.62 9.71
C ALA A 62 2.19 1.25 10.26
N ARG A 63 3.05 1.21 11.28
CA ARG A 63 3.43 -0.04 11.96
C ARG A 63 2.24 -0.72 12.63
N LYS A 64 1.41 0.05 13.34
CA LYS A 64 0.18 -0.49 13.94
C LYS A 64 -0.76 -1.08 12.88
N LEU A 65 -0.88 -0.43 11.72
CA LEU A 65 -1.67 -0.95 10.62
C LEU A 65 -1.07 -2.26 10.08
N ALA A 66 0.25 -2.34 9.92
CA ALA A 66 0.93 -3.57 9.50
C ALA A 66 0.66 -4.74 10.47
N GLU A 67 0.74 -4.50 11.78
CA GLU A 67 0.37 -5.50 12.81
C GLU A 67 -1.08 -5.96 12.68
N MET A 68 -2.01 -5.05 12.38
CA MET A 68 -3.42 -5.40 12.14
C MET A 68 -3.58 -6.31 10.91
N PHE A 69 -2.85 -6.03 9.82
CA PHE A 69 -2.85 -6.90 8.63
C PHE A 69 -2.28 -8.29 8.94
N GLU A 70 -1.20 -8.37 9.71
CA GLU A 70 -0.60 -9.64 10.12
C GLU A 70 -1.58 -10.48 10.96
N ASN A 71 -2.25 -9.85 11.93
CA ASN A 71 -3.25 -10.54 12.76
C ASN A 71 -4.41 -11.08 11.92
N VAL A 72 -4.96 -10.27 11.00
CA VAL A 72 -6.02 -10.69 10.08
C VAL A 72 -5.57 -11.87 9.22
N TYR A 73 -4.33 -11.83 8.72
CA TYR A 73 -3.77 -12.91 7.93
C TYR A 73 -3.58 -14.21 8.74
N LEU A 74 -3.14 -14.10 10.00
CA LEU A 74 -3.00 -15.25 10.90
C LEU A 74 -4.35 -15.91 11.21
N ASP A 75 -5.39 -15.11 11.43
CA ASP A 75 -6.73 -15.64 11.66
C ASP A 75 -7.30 -16.31 10.40
N PHE A 76 -7.16 -15.68 9.23
CA PHE A 76 -7.52 -16.31 7.94
C PHE A 76 -6.82 -17.66 7.73
N LYS A 77 -5.53 -17.76 8.09
CA LYS A 77 -4.75 -19.00 7.97
C LYS A 77 -5.19 -20.09 8.95
N LYS A 78 -5.71 -19.73 10.13
CA LYS A 78 -6.30 -20.71 11.06
C LYS A 78 -7.57 -21.29 10.45
N ASP A 79 -8.43 -20.44 9.92
CA ASP A 79 -9.71 -20.82 9.32
C ASP A 79 -9.52 -21.77 8.12
N ASP A 80 -8.56 -21.48 7.21
CA ASP A 80 -8.23 -22.34 6.05
C ASP A 80 -7.67 -23.73 6.45
N LYS A 81 -7.09 -23.87 7.65
CA LYS A 81 -6.64 -25.18 8.15
C LYS A 81 -7.78 -25.99 8.74
N THR A 82 -8.74 -25.35 9.40
CA THR A 82 -9.94 -26.00 9.96
C THR A 82 -10.82 -26.60 8.86
N GLU A 83 -10.97 -25.94 7.71
CA GLU A 83 -11.74 -26.51 6.58
C GLU A 83 -11.06 -27.73 5.96
N LYS A 84 -9.72 -27.72 5.84
CA LYS A 84 -8.97 -28.87 5.30
C LYS A 84 -8.98 -30.09 6.22
N GLU A 85 -9.00 -29.94 7.54
CA GLU A 85 -9.09 -31.08 8.47
C GLU A 85 -10.51 -31.66 8.56
N MET A 86 -11.56 -30.87 8.30
CA MET A 86 -12.96 -31.33 8.31
C MET A 86 -13.40 -32.07 7.04
N ASP A 87 -12.73 -31.86 5.90
CA ASP A 87 -12.99 -32.60 4.65
C ASP A 87 -12.24 -33.95 4.57
N LEU A 88 -11.36 -34.22 5.54
CA LEU A 88 -10.55 -35.44 5.66
C LEU A 88 -11.10 -36.45 6.68
N THR A 89 -12.27 -36.18 7.28
CA THR A 89 -12.99 -37.09 8.21
C THR A 89 -14.38 -37.42 7.67
#